data_AF-A0A9P1G6A3-F1
#
_entry.id   AF-A0A9P1G6A3-F1
#
_cell.length_a   1.000
_cell.length_b   1.000
_cell.length_c   1.000
_cell.angle_alpha   90.00
_cell.angle_beta   90.00
_cell.angle_gamma   90.00
#
_symmetry.space_group_name_H-M   'P 1'
#
loop_
_entity.id
_entity.type
_entity.pdbx_description
1 polymer ?
#
loop_
_entity_poly.entity_id
_entity_poly.type
_entity_poly.pdbx_seq_one_letter_code
_entity_poly.pdbx_strand_id
1 'polypeptide(L)'
;MVLHQRAPPCAHPLMMMYPMLPFMMMSGFQCVHKVKKTNVKRQQRACANHHSQDVVAIEAEPTHTAYGEPLFNHDDDHGDVAGGELGPDHCEGEHLDDGIAAQFFEACHHKLQDFMAWSSLPSLRSLTASEMDEVVYYEHLINQFLFLGSQLNHGHAAAIWPTILALCYPALAGLNLCDILLRVVMRGLRNQRGDQTFDYMEIFAGRANLTLEMICAGFKGSGYDIVFDRAHNALASHGLRLILDNLGCLKRKGLCWLASFVVLCRHQSRRQASNGWLGDINRMFVRTGNHLMEVSSIIFLVAYLLGLWPVLEQPTSSVMPDCWTFQTVLRLTASKKFVTYMGSLGGPSQKPLQLLSPWDRIALLQREKARWPVHRS
;
A
#
# COMPACT_ATOMS: atom_id res chain seq x y z
N MET A 1 -16.07 -12.39 46.24
CA MET A 1 -15.65 -13.43 45.28
C MET A 1 -15.00 -12.73 44.11
N VAL A 2 -13.67 -12.68 44.07
CA VAL A 2 -12.89 -12.05 42.99
C VAL A 2 -12.68 -13.11 41.91
N LEU A 3 -13.32 -12.94 40.75
CA LEU A 3 -13.14 -13.80 39.59
C LEU A 3 -11.87 -13.37 38.84
N HIS A 4 -10.78 -14.10 39.04
CA HIS A 4 -9.61 -14.04 38.18
C HIS A 4 -9.97 -14.58 36.78
N GLN A 5 -10.02 -13.70 35.79
CA GLN A 5 -10.04 -14.10 34.38
C GLN A 5 -8.66 -14.66 34.01
N ARG A 6 -8.60 -15.97 33.73
CA ARG A 6 -7.43 -16.61 33.12
C ARG A 6 -7.44 -16.32 31.63
N ALA A 7 -6.34 -15.80 31.11
CA ALA A 7 -6.08 -15.74 29.67
C ALA A 7 -5.97 -17.16 29.09
N PRO A 8 -6.46 -17.42 27.87
CA PRO A 8 -6.33 -18.73 27.23
C PRO A 8 -4.90 -19.01 26.77
N PRO A 9 -4.43 -20.27 26.80
CA PRO A 9 -3.07 -20.64 26.44
C PRO A 9 -2.94 -20.78 24.92
N CYS A 10 -2.32 -19.79 24.26
CA CYS A 10 -1.83 -19.96 22.89
C CYS A 10 -0.34 -20.30 22.92
N ALA A 11 -0.03 -21.56 23.26
CA ALA A 11 1.31 -22.13 23.06
C ALA A 11 1.31 -22.90 21.74
N HIS A 12 1.76 -22.25 20.66
CA HIS A 12 2.21 -22.95 19.45
C HIS A 12 3.75 -23.00 19.43
N PRO A 13 4.33 -24.09 18.89
CA PRO A 13 5.74 -24.39 19.07
C PRO A 13 6.61 -23.38 18.30
N LEU A 14 7.64 -22.89 19.00
CA LEU A 14 8.78 -22.17 18.46
C LEU A 14 9.48 -23.02 17.39
N MET A 15 9.02 -22.90 16.15
CA MET A 15 9.77 -23.36 14.99
C MET A 15 10.93 -22.37 14.80
N MET A 16 12.17 -22.87 14.90
CA MET A 16 13.38 -22.10 14.64
C MET A 16 13.30 -21.44 13.25
N MET A 17 13.14 -20.11 13.21
CA MET A 17 13.22 -19.32 11.99
C MET A 17 14.64 -18.76 11.82
N TYR A 18 15.27 -19.12 10.69
CA TYR A 18 16.54 -18.58 10.18
C TYR A 18 16.58 -17.03 10.14
N PRO A 19 17.77 -16.40 10.25
CA PRO A 19 17.93 -14.96 10.17
C PRO A 19 18.00 -14.50 8.70
N MET A 20 16.86 -14.18 8.08
CA MET A 20 16.81 -13.84 6.64
C MET A 20 17.16 -12.39 6.28
N LEU A 21 16.98 -11.40 7.17
CA LEU A 21 17.10 -9.98 6.75
C LEU A 21 18.53 -9.37 6.70
N PRO A 22 19.48 -9.71 7.60
CA PRO A 22 20.79 -9.03 7.59
C PRO A 22 21.67 -9.41 6.40
N PHE A 23 21.48 -10.59 5.81
CA PHE A 23 22.36 -11.11 4.75
C PHE A 23 21.99 -10.59 3.34
N MET A 24 20.75 -10.16 3.15
CA MET A 24 20.19 -9.85 1.82
C MET A 24 20.50 -8.43 1.33
N MET A 25 20.55 -7.45 2.22
CA MET A 25 20.89 -6.06 1.86
C MET A 25 22.41 -5.78 1.84
N MET A 26 23.25 -6.76 2.23
CA MET A 26 24.71 -6.61 2.34
C MET A 26 25.47 -7.28 1.18
N SER A 27 24.84 -8.18 0.42
CA SER A 27 25.52 -9.00 -0.60
C SER A 27 25.28 -8.54 -2.06
N GLY A 28 24.38 -7.59 -2.30
CA GLY A 28 23.97 -7.17 -3.65
C GLY A 28 24.99 -6.40 -4.51
N PHE A 29 26.15 -6.00 -3.98
CA PHE A 29 27.09 -5.13 -4.73
C PHE A 29 28.51 -5.66 -4.91
N GLN A 30 28.81 -6.91 -4.54
CA GLN A 30 30.11 -7.54 -4.86
C GLN A 30 30.06 -8.59 -5.97
N CYS A 31 28.89 -8.93 -6.53
CA CYS A 31 28.76 -10.01 -7.50
C CYS A 31 28.08 -9.56 -8.80
N VAL A 32 28.69 -8.62 -9.54
CA VAL A 32 28.35 -8.40 -10.97
C VAL A 32 29.65 -8.24 -11.76
N HIS A 33 30.26 -9.36 -12.13
CA HIS A 33 31.19 -9.41 -13.26
C HIS A 33 30.88 -10.61 -14.16
N LYS A 34 30.50 -10.29 -15.40
CA LYS A 34 30.35 -11.14 -16.59
C LYS A 34 29.14 -12.09 -16.63
N VAL A 35 28.04 -11.59 -17.19
CA VAL A 35 27.12 -12.41 -18.00
C VAL A 35 27.23 -11.95 -19.45
N LYS A 36 27.60 -12.89 -20.35
CA LYS A 36 27.76 -12.66 -21.79
C LYS A 36 26.38 -12.53 -22.45
N LYS A 37 26.14 -11.41 -23.14
CA LYS A 37 24.98 -11.20 -24.01
C LYS A 37 24.99 -12.24 -25.14
N THR A 38 23.90 -13.00 -25.30
CA THR A 38 23.60 -13.74 -26.53
C THR A 38 22.21 -13.38 -27.05
N ASN A 39 22.14 -13.22 -28.36
CA ASN A 39 21.04 -12.67 -29.17
C ASN A 39 19.73 -13.46 -29.08
N VAL A 40 18.60 -12.76 -28.92
CA VAL A 40 17.29 -13.23 -29.42
C VAL A 40 16.56 -12.06 -30.10
N LYS A 41 16.69 -11.94 -31.41
CA LYS A 41 15.80 -11.17 -32.30
C LYS A 41 14.98 -12.17 -33.10
N ARG A 42 13.73 -12.45 -32.68
CA ARG A 42 12.60 -12.89 -33.53
C ARG A 42 11.38 -13.26 -32.68
N GLN A 43 10.58 -12.27 -32.26
CA GLN A 43 9.14 -12.50 -31.99
C GLN A 43 8.29 -11.23 -31.82
N GLN A 44 8.65 -10.13 -32.47
CA GLN A 44 7.75 -8.96 -32.59
C GLN A 44 7.15 -8.95 -33.99
N ARG A 45 6.01 -9.64 -34.17
CA ARG A 45 5.04 -9.48 -35.29
C ARG A 45 3.85 -10.43 -35.11
N ALA A 46 3.10 -10.24 -34.04
CA ALA A 46 1.70 -10.67 -33.90
C ALA A 46 1.13 -9.90 -32.70
N CYS A 47 -0.17 -9.65 -32.66
CA CYS A 47 -0.86 -8.82 -31.67
C CYS A 47 -0.77 -7.30 -31.90
N ALA A 48 -1.05 -6.88 -33.15
CA ALA A 48 -1.87 -5.71 -33.37
C ALA A 48 -3.29 -6.20 -33.72
N ASN A 49 -4.30 -5.49 -33.23
CA ASN A 49 -5.75 -5.66 -33.45
C ASN A 49 -6.50 -6.52 -32.41
N HIS A 50 -7.10 -5.87 -31.40
CA HIS A 50 -8.57 -5.83 -31.24
C HIS A 50 -9.02 -5.00 -30.02
N HIS A 51 -10.15 -4.31 -30.21
CA HIS A 51 -11.07 -3.73 -29.22
C HIS A 51 -10.78 -2.32 -28.68
N SER A 52 -11.29 -1.33 -29.45
CA SER A 52 -11.80 -0.05 -28.94
C SER A 52 -13.32 -0.16 -28.73
N GLN A 53 -13.83 -0.08 -27.51
CA GLN A 53 -15.21 0.37 -27.24
C GLN A 53 -15.28 1.11 -25.89
N ASP A 54 -15.73 2.36 -26.00
CA ASP A 54 -16.58 3.17 -25.11
C ASP A 54 -16.27 3.25 -23.60
N VAL A 55 -15.63 4.37 -23.21
CA VAL A 55 -15.65 4.89 -21.85
C VAL A 55 -16.66 6.05 -21.80
N VAL A 56 -17.79 5.81 -21.15
CA VAL A 56 -18.74 6.86 -20.76
C VAL A 56 -18.16 7.57 -19.53
N ALA A 57 -17.75 8.82 -19.70
CA ALA A 57 -17.49 9.73 -18.59
C ALA A 57 -18.84 10.17 -18.00
N ILE A 58 -19.05 9.94 -16.70
CA ILE A 58 -20.18 10.52 -15.96
C ILE A 58 -19.61 11.67 -15.14
N GLU A 59 -19.84 12.88 -15.63
CA GLU A 59 -19.70 14.12 -14.87
C GLU A 59 -20.81 14.19 -13.82
N ALA A 60 -20.45 14.37 -12.55
CA ALA A 60 -21.39 14.75 -11.52
C ALA A 60 -21.35 16.28 -11.39
N GLU A 61 -22.40 16.94 -11.89
CA GLU A 61 -22.64 18.37 -11.63
C GLU A 61 -22.90 18.62 -10.14
N PRO A 62 -22.36 19.70 -9.55
CA PRO A 62 -22.84 20.25 -8.30
C PRO A 62 -23.90 21.32 -8.54
N THR A 63 -25.08 21.11 -7.94
CA THR A 63 -26.16 22.10 -7.84
C THR A 63 -25.71 23.38 -7.13
N HIS A 64 -25.98 24.51 -7.77
CA HIS A 64 -25.86 25.88 -7.27
C HIS A 64 -26.58 26.11 -5.93
N THR A 65 -25.91 26.81 -5.00
CA THR A 65 -26.53 27.90 -4.23
C THR A 65 -25.57 29.07 -4.11
N ALA A 66 -26.07 30.23 -4.52
CA ALA A 66 -25.41 31.52 -4.57
C ALA A 66 -25.25 32.16 -3.19
N TYR A 67 -24.14 32.84 -2.93
CA TYR A 67 -23.93 34.07 -2.14
C TYR A 67 -22.47 34.48 -2.41
N GLY A 68 -22.18 35.56 -3.15
CA GLY A 68 -22.21 36.93 -2.67
C GLY A 68 -20.77 37.42 -2.52
N GLU A 69 -20.27 38.19 -3.49
CA GLU A 69 -18.96 38.86 -3.42
C GLU A 69 -18.89 39.81 -2.20
N PRO A 70 -17.67 40.10 -1.72
CA PRO A 70 -17.18 41.43 -2.06
C PRO A 70 -15.71 41.46 -2.49
N LEU A 71 -15.47 42.31 -3.49
CA LEU A 71 -14.23 42.99 -3.82
C LEU A 71 -13.46 43.46 -2.58
N PHE A 72 -12.21 43.06 -2.46
CA PHE A 72 -11.18 43.89 -1.83
C PHE A 72 -9.85 43.73 -2.58
N ASN A 73 -9.42 44.84 -3.18
CA ASN A 73 -8.05 45.09 -3.58
C ASN A 73 -7.17 45.11 -2.34
N HIS A 74 -6.05 44.39 -2.37
CA HIS A 74 -4.85 44.81 -1.68
C HIS A 74 -3.65 44.34 -2.48
N ASP A 75 -2.99 45.31 -3.09
CA ASP A 75 -1.58 45.27 -3.45
C ASP A 75 -0.79 44.93 -2.19
N ASP A 76 0.07 43.91 -2.25
CA ASP A 76 1.27 43.88 -1.42
C ASP A 76 2.39 43.09 -2.11
N ASP A 77 3.48 43.83 -2.22
CA ASP A 77 4.75 43.63 -2.90
C ASP A 77 5.65 42.69 -2.07
N HIS A 78 5.98 41.52 -2.61
CA HIS A 78 6.97 40.62 -2.00
C HIS A 78 7.86 39.95 -3.05
N GLY A 79 8.98 40.61 -3.32
CA GLY A 79 10.34 40.06 -3.20
C GLY A 79 10.62 38.70 -3.84
N ASP A 80 11.13 38.75 -5.07
CA ASP A 80 11.74 37.64 -5.80
C ASP A 80 12.86 36.96 -4.98
N VAL A 81 12.66 35.67 -4.67
CA VAL A 81 13.74 34.74 -4.34
C VAL A 81 13.85 33.73 -5.47
N ALA A 82 14.95 33.83 -6.21
CA ALA A 82 15.28 32.99 -7.36
C ALA A 82 15.19 31.50 -7.02
N GLY A 83 14.16 30.84 -7.55
CA GLY A 83 14.08 29.39 -7.64
C GLY A 83 14.95 28.90 -8.79
N GLY A 84 16.09 28.31 -8.47
CA GLY A 84 16.91 27.60 -9.45
C GLY A 84 16.16 26.38 -9.98
N GLU A 85 15.84 26.38 -11.27
CA GLU A 85 15.35 25.23 -12.01
C GLU A 85 16.42 24.13 -12.01
N LEU A 86 16.17 23.04 -11.28
CA LEU A 86 16.91 21.80 -11.47
C LEU A 86 16.34 21.13 -12.72
N GLY A 87 17.11 21.22 -13.81
CA GLY A 87 16.85 20.47 -15.04
C GLY A 87 16.84 18.95 -14.79
N PRO A 88 16.22 18.16 -15.69
CA PRO A 88 16.14 16.72 -15.55
C PRO A 88 17.52 16.11 -15.82
N ASP A 89 18.27 15.81 -14.76
CA ASP A 89 19.47 14.97 -14.88
C ASP A 89 19.07 13.58 -15.37
N HIS A 90 19.54 13.25 -16.56
CA HIS A 90 19.50 11.91 -17.16
C HIS A 90 20.31 10.95 -16.29
N CYS A 91 19.63 10.22 -15.39
CA CYS A 91 20.15 8.95 -14.90
C CYS A 91 19.77 7.87 -15.92
N GLU A 92 20.72 7.46 -16.76
CA GLU A 92 20.63 6.21 -17.52
C GLU A 92 20.61 5.04 -16.54
N GLY A 93 19.42 4.64 -16.10
CA GLY A 93 19.22 3.37 -15.41
C GLY A 93 19.30 2.23 -16.44
N GLU A 94 20.07 1.20 -16.14
CA GLU A 94 20.07 -0.03 -16.94
C GLU A 94 18.64 -0.56 -17.02
N HIS A 95 18.08 -0.59 -18.24
CA HIS A 95 16.75 -1.14 -18.50
C HIS A 95 16.71 -2.60 -18.04
N LEU A 96 15.80 -2.90 -17.13
CA LEU A 96 15.41 -4.26 -16.79
C LEU A 96 15.03 -4.98 -18.09
N ASP A 97 15.43 -6.25 -18.25
CA ASP A 97 15.05 -7.05 -19.41
C ASP A 97 13.51 -7.14 -19.47
N ASP A 98 12.90 -6.43 -20.42
CA ASP A 98 11.45 -6.34 -20.62
C ASP A 98 10.78 -7.72 -20.68
N GLY A 99 11.53 -8.77 -21.07
CA GLY A 99 11.05 -10.15 -21.13
C GLY A 99 10.77 -10.81 -19.78
N ILE A 100 11.57 -10.51 -18.74
CA ILE A 100 11.39 -11.11 -17.40
C ILE A 100 10.22 -10.44 -16.68
N ALA A 101 10.09 -9.12 -16.84
CA ALA A 101 8.98 -8.36 -16.29
C ALA A 101 7.64 -8.84 -16.89
N ALA A 102 7.54 -8.93 -18.22
CA ALA A 102 6.31 -9.31 -18.92
C ALA A 102 5.80 -10.72 -18.56
N GLN A 103 6.69 -11.72 -18.48
CA GLN A 103 6.30 -13.10 -18.15
C GLN A 103 5.75 -13.25 -16.72
N PHE A 104 6.18 -12.39 -15.79
CA PHE A 104 5.70 -12.43 -14.41
C PHE A 104 4.32 -11.77 -14.26
N PHE A 105 4.07 -10.67 -14.98
CA PHE A 105 2.78 -9.97 -14.95
C PHE A 105 1.65 -10.80 -15.57
N GLU A 106 1.93 -11.55 -16.64
CA GLU A 106 0.93 -12.35 -17.36
C GLU A 106 0.43 -13.57 -16.56
N ALA A 107 1.31 -14.21 -15.78
CA ALA A 107 0.95 -15.34 -14.91
C ALA A 107 0.01 -14.93 -13.75
N CYS A 108 0.11 -13.69 -13.28
CA CYS A 108 -0.77 -13.17 -12.23
C CYS A 108 -2.19 -12.93 -12.77
N HIS A 109 -2.29 -12.36 -13.98
CA HIS A 109 -3.57 -11.93 -14.56
C HIS A 109 -4.51 -13.10 -14.91
N HIS A 110 -3.99 -14.23 -15.43
CA HIS A 110 -4.81 -15.38 -15.81
C HIS A 110 -5.42 -16.13 -14.62
N LYS A 111 -4.67 -16.33 -13.53
CA LYS A 111 -5.23 -16.95 -12.31
C LYS A 111 -6.30 -16.08 -11.66
N LEU A 112 -6.22 -14.76 -11.80
CA LEU A 112 -7.18 -13.83 -11.21
C LEU A 112 -8.55 -13.88 -11.88
N GLN A 113 -8.65 -14.10 -13.21
CA GLN A 113 -9.94 -14.14 -13.89
C GLN A 113 -10.82 -15.32 -13.42
N ASP A 114 -10.24 -16.51 -13.23
CA ASP A 114 -10.96 -17.67 -12.69
C ASP A 114 -11.31 -17.51 -11.19
N PHE A 115 -10.50 -16.73 -10.47
CA PHE A 115 -10.69 -16.45 -9.04
C PHE A 115 -11.69 -15.30 -8.76
N MET A 116 -11.96 -14.46 -9.76
CA MET A 116 -12.73 -13.22 -9.62
C MET A 116 -14.25 -13.38 -9.74
N ALA A 117 -14.78 -14.61 -9.84
CA ALA A 117 -16.22 -14.88 -9.75
C ALA A 117 -16.75 -14.61 -8.32
N TRP A 118 -16.90 -13.33 -7.96
CA TRP A 118 -17.50 -12.85 -6.69
C TRP A 118 -18.96 -13.26 -6.50
N SER A 119 -19.62 -13.74 -7.57
CA SER A 119 -20.98 -14.27 -7.55
C SER A 119 -21.15 -15.52 -6.68
N SER A 120 -20.05 -16.18 -6.28
CA SER A 120 -20.07 -17.39 -5.47
C SER A 120 -19.67 -17.17 -4.01
N LEU A 121 -19.63 -15.92 -3.51
CA LEU A 121 -19.37 -15.67 -2.09
C LEU A 121 -20.30 -16.57 -1.26
N PRO A 122 -19.74 -17.55 -0.52
CA PRO A 122 -20.57 -18.48 0.20
C PRO A 122 -21.37 -17.65 1.20
N SER A 123 -22.69 -17.82 1.17
CA SER A 123 -23.56 -17.31 2.23
C SER A 123 -22.93 -17.68 3.56
N LEU A 124 -22.99 -16.80 4.57
CA LEU A 124 -22.53 -17.12 5.93
C LEU A 124 -23.16 -18.43 6.45
N ARG A 125 -24.27 -18.88 5.84
CA ARG A 125 -24.93 -20.16 6.11
C ARG A 125 -24.17 -21.41 5.69
N SER A 126 -23.08 -21.31 4.92
CA SER A 126 -22.29 -22.46 4.46
C SER A 126 -20.87 -22.50 5.06
N LEU A 127 -20.66 -21.83 6.19
CA LEU A 127 -19.38 -21.84 6.90
C LEU A 127 -19.20 -23.13 7.70
N THR A 128 -17.99 -23.69 7.66
CA THR A 128 -17.57 -24.74 8.59
C THR A 128 -17.44 -24.20 10.00
N ALA A 129 -17.44 -25.06 11.03
CA ALA A 129 -17.26 -24.63 12.42
C ALA A 129 -15.96 -23.84 12.63
N SER A 130 -14.85 -24.28 12.01
CA SER A 130 -13.57 -23.57 12.06
C SER A 130 -13.62 -22.20 11.40
N GLU A 131 -14.41 -22.02 10.33
CA GLU A 131 -14.59 -20.70 9.71
C GLU A 131 -15.50 -19.80 10.56
N MET A 132 -16.43 -20.35 11.32
CA MET A 132 -17.23 -19.58 12.27
C MET A 132 -16.37 -19.00 13.40
N ASP A 133 -15.43 -19.77 13.93
CA ASP A 133 -14.49 -19.28 14.94
C ASP A 133 -13.62 -18.13 14.40
N GLU A 134 -13.16 -18.25 13.16
CA GLU A 134 -12.45 -17.17 12.46
C GLU A 134 -13.34 -15.94 12.27
N VAL A 135 -14.60 -16.13 11.86
CA VAL A 135 -15.55 -15.01 11.71
C VAL A 135 -15.69 -14.24 13.01
N VAL A 136 -15.93 -14.93 14.14
CA VAL A 136 -16.06 -14.28 15.45
C VAL A 136 -14.77 -13.55 15.83
N TYR A 137 -13.61 -14.15 15.59
CA TYR A 137 -12.31 -13.54 15.86
C TYR A 137 -12.09 -12.25 15.04
N TYR A 138 -12.33 -12.30 13.74
CA TYR A 138 -12.11 -11.17 12.84
C TYR A 138 -13.15 -10.07 13.01
N GLU A 139 -14.41 -10.44 13.22
CA GLU A 139 -15.46 -9.50 13.60
C GLU A 139 -15.07 -8.74 14.87
N HIS A 140 -14.52 -9.42 15.87
CA HIS A 140 -14.04 -8.77 17.09
C HIS A 140 -12.92 -7.75 16.81
N LEU A 141 -11.90 -8.11 16.02
CA LEU A 141 -10.82 -7.19 15.64
C LEU A 141 -11.32 -5.98 14.83
N ILE A 142 -12.25 -6.21 13.90
CA ILE A 142 -12.86 -5.14 13.10
C ILE A 142 -13.71 -4.23 13.98
N ASN A 143 -14.49 -4.77 14.91
CA ASN A 143 -15.24 -3.95 15.86
C ASN A 143 -14.34 -3.14 16.81
N GLN A 144 -13.18 -3.69 17.21
CA GLN A 144 -12.17 -2.89 17.91
C GLN A 144 -11.69 -1.73 17.05
N PHE A 145 -11.36 -1.96 15.78
CA PHE A 145 -10.98 -0.89 14.84
C PHE A 145 -12.05 0.21 14.75
N LEU A 146 -13.31 -0.18 14.56
CA LEU A 146 -14.43 0.75 14.46
C LEU A 146 -14.64 1.54 15.74
N PHE A 147 -14.52 0.88 16.90
CA PHE A 147 -14.58 1.53 18.21
C PHE A 147 -13.44 2.53 18.42
N LEU A 148 -12.19 2.15 18.10
CA LEU A 148 -11.07 3.09 18.14
C LEU A 148 -11.30 4.28 17.20
N GLY A 149 -11.82 4.02 15.99
CA GLY A 149 -12.20 5.06 15.03
C GLY A 149 -13.25 6.02 15.57
N SER A 150 -14.32 5.53 16.20
CA SER A 150 -15.36 6.39 16.78
C SER A 150 -14.81 7.31 17.86
N GLN A 151 -13.84 6.85 18.66
CA GLN A 151 -13.19 7.64 19.71
C GLN A 151 -12.19 8.66 19.16
N LEU A 152 -11.42 8.30 18.14
CA LEU A 152 -10.28 9.11 17.67
C LEU A 152 -10.62 10.05 16.52
N ASN A 153 -11.57 9.68 15.67
CA ASN A 153 -11.85 10.40 14.43
C ASN A 153 -13.34 10.43 14.05
N HIS A 154 -14.23 10.31 15.04
CA HIS A 154 -15.68 10.35 14.85
C HIS A 154 -16.20 9.28 13.85
N GLY A 155 -15.48 8.17 13.71
CA GLY A 155 -15.89 7.08 12.83
C GLY A 155 -15.70 7.39 11.35
N HIS A 156 -14.70 8.19 10.98
CA HIS A 156 -14.45 8.61 9.59
C HIS A 156 -14.38 7.43 8.61
N ALA A 157 -13.67 6.36 8.98
CA ALA A 157 -13.59 5.14 8.17
C ALA A 157 -14.97 4.50 7.95
N ALA A 158 -15.78 4.39 9.02
CA ALA A 158 -17.13 3.82 8.96
C ALA A 158 -18.07 4.64 8.06
N ALA A 159 -17.84 5.95 7.92
CA ALA A 159 -18.62 6.81 7.05
C ALA A 159 -18.25 6.70 5.56
N ILE A 160 -16.96 6.53 5.23
CA ILE A 160 -16.48 6.67 3.83
C ILE A 160 -16.12 5.32 3.19
N TRP A 161 -15.51 4.41 3.94
CA TRP A 161 -15.03 3.15 3.37
C TRP A 161 -16.11 2.25 2.80
N PRO A 162 -17.35 2.18 3.35
CA PRO A 162 -18.42 1.40 2.71
C PRO A 162 -18.63 1.79 1.25
N THR A 163 -18.62 3.09 0.94
CA THR A 163 -18.77 3.59 -0.44
C THR A 163 -17.58 3.20 -1.30
N ILE A 164 -16.34 3.39 -0.81
CA ILE A 164 -15.12 3.01 -1.55
C ILE A 164 -15.12 1.51 -1.86
N LEU A 165 -15.43 0.68 -0.86
CA LEU A 165 -15.41 -0.78 -1.00
C LEU A 165 -16.60 -1.30 -1.80
N ALA A 166 -17.77 -0.66 -1.75
CA ALA A 166 -18.91 -0.99 -2.60
C ALA A 166 -18.62 -0.72 -4.08
N LEU A 167 -17.84 0.32 -4.41
CA LEU A 167 -17.37 0.55 -5.79
C LEU A 167 -16.41 -0.55 -6.25
N CYS A 168 -15.55 -1.06 -5.36
CA CYS A 168 -14.65 -2.17 -5.66
C CYS A 168 -15.41 -3.49 -5.78
N TYR A 169 -16.36 -3.71 -4.88
CA TYR A 169 -17.14 -4.94 -4.72
C TYR A 169 -18.64 -4.63 -4.72
N PRO A 170 -19.27 -4.44 -5.89
CA PRO A 170 -20.69 -4.07 -5.98
C PRO A 170 -21.64 -5.04 -5.27
N ALA A 171 -21.28 -6.32 -5.18
CA ALA A 171 -22.05 -7.34 -4.44
C ALA A 171 -22.08 -7.11 -2.91
N LEU A 172 -21.25 -6.21 -2.39
CA LEU A 172 -21.21 -5.83 -0.97
C LEU A 172 -21.90 -4.49 -0.70
N ALA A 173 -22.45 -3.84 -1.73
CA ALA A 173 -23.14 -2.57 -1.56
C ALA A 173 -24.32 -2.69 -0.58
N GLY A 174 -24.48 -1.68 0.28
CA GLY A 174 -25.54 -1.62 1.29
C GLY A 174 -25.23 -2.36 2.61
N LEU A 175 -24.13 -3.11 2.69
CA LEU A 175 -23.64 -3.66 3.95
C LEU A 175 -22.92 -2.59 4.79
N ASN A 176 -22.88 -2.79 6.11
CA ASN A 176 -22.04 -1.95 6.97
C ASN A 176 -20.56 -2.30 6.81
N LEU A 177 -19.66 -1.42 7.28
CA LEU A 177 -18.22 -1.61 7.10
C LEU A 177 -17.68 -2.92 7.72
N CYS A 178 -18.25 -3.37 8.85
CA CYS A 178 -17.81 -4.59 9.51
C CYS A 178 -18.04 -5.81 8.60
N ASP A 179 -19.26 -5.94 8.07
CA ASP A 179 -19.63 -7.03 7.17
C ASP A 179 -18.82 -7.03 5.87
N ILE A 180 -18.53 -5.84 5.32
CA ILE A 180 -17.72 -5.69 4.11
C ILE A 180 -16.30 -6.20 4.37
N LEU A 181 -15.63 -5.68 5.41
CA LEU A 181 -14.27 -6.07 5.75
C LEU A 181 -14.18 -7.55 6.10
N LEU A 182 -15.14 -8.08 6.86
CA LEU A 182 -15.21 -9.49 7.22
C LEU A 182 -15.26 -10.36 5.95
N ARG A 183 -16.10 -10.03 4.96
CA ARG A 183 -16.19 -10.80 3.71
C ARG A 183 -14.90 -10.73 2.88
N VAL A 184 -14.26 -9.57 2.80
CA VAL A 184 -12.96 -9.41 2.12
C VAL A 184 -11.89 -10.27 2.81
N VAL A 185 -11.81 -10.21 4.14
CA VAL A 185 -10.83 -10.99 4.93
C VAL A 185 -11.09 -12.48 4.82
N MET A 186 -12.34 -12.95 4.99
CA MET A 186 -12.68 -14.37 4.89
C MET A 186 -12.40 -14.94 3.50
N ARG A 187 -12.60 -14.15 2.43
CA ARG A 187 -12.16 -14.52 1.08
C ARG A 187 -10.64 -14.68 1.06
N GLY A 188 -9.88 -13.67 1.51
CA GLY A 188 -8.42 -13.76 1.54
C GLY A 188 -7.89 -14.95 2.34
N LEU A 189 -8.50 -15.28 3.49
CA LEU A 189 -8.11 -16.43 4.30
C LEU A 189 -8.33 -17.77 3.59
N ARG A 190 -9.42 -17.89 2.83
CA ARG A 190 -9.67 -19.08 2.00
C ARG A 190 -8.63 -19.21 0.90
N ASN A 191 -8.27 -18.11 0.25
CA ASN A 191 -7.19 -18.08 -0.73
C ASN A 191 -5.87 -18.54 -0.10
N GLN A 192 -5.61 -18.10 1.14
CA GLN A 192 -4.48 -18.49 1.98
C GLN A 192 -4.50 -19.94 2.50
N ARG A 193 -5.57 -20.71 2.24
CA ARG A 193 -5.61 -22.16 2.50
C ARG A 193 -5.33 -23.01 1.25
N GLY A 194 -5.44 -22.44 0.05
CA GLY A 194 -5.09 -23.12 -1.20
C GLY A 194 -3.59 -23.21 -1.46
N ASP A 195 -3.18 -23.22 -2.72
CA ASP A 195 -1.78 -23.12 -3.13
C ASP A 195 -1.37 -21.65 -3.26
N GLN A 196 -0.92 -21.02 -2.16
CA GLN A 196 -0.39 -19.65 -2.22
C GLN A 196 0.97 -19.65 -2.92
N THR A 197 1.16 -18.66 -3.78
CA THR A 197 2.39 -18.53 -4.56
C THR A 197 3.25 -17.36 -4.16
N PHE A 198 2.71 -16.33 -3.48
CA PHE A 198 3.44 -15.08 -3.26
C PHE A 198 3.97 -14.93 -1.83
N ASP A 199 5.25 -14.60 -1.74
CA ASP A 199 6.00 -14.25 -0.54
C ASP A 199 5.90 -12.74 -0.23
N TYR A 200 5.73 -11.90 -1.26
CA TYR A 200 5.66 -10.45 -1.09
C TYR A 200 4.80 -9.73 -2.13
N MET A 201 4.41 -8.52 -1.78
CA MET A 201 3.73 -7.55 -2.64
C MET A 201 4.28 -6.16 -2.33
N GLU A 202 4.71 -5.43 -3.36
CA GLU A 202 5.11 -4.02 -3.25
C GLU A 202 4.03 -3.16 -3.93
N ILE A 203 3.45 -2.20 -3.21
CA ILE A 203 2.36 -1.35 -3.69
C ILE A 203 2.86 0.08 -3.70
N PHE A 204 2.54 0.82 -4.76
CA PHE A 204 3.18 2.09 -5.12
C PHE A 204 4.68 1.91 -5.42
N ALA A 205 5.00 0.84 -6.15
CA ALA A 205 6.37 0.38 -6.32
C ALA A 205 7.29 1.38 -7.04
N GLY A 206 6.76 2.32 -7.82
CA GLY A 206 7.54 3.33 -8.55
C GLY A 206 8.58 2.70 -9.49
N ARG A 207 9.83 2.57 -9.02
CA ARG A 207 10.92 1.89 -9.75
C ARG A 207 11.06 0.40 -9.43
N ALA A 208 10.24 -0.15 -8.52
CA ALA A 208 10.23 -1.55 -8.14
C ALA A 208 11.58 -2.07 -7.61
N ASN A 209 12.36 -1.24 -6.92
CA ASN A 209 13.65 -1.64 -6.37
C ASN A 209 13.51 -2.78 -5.36
N LEU A 210 12.51 -2.72 -4.48
CA LEU A 210 12.27 -3.81 -3.53
C LEU A 210 11.83 -5.08 -4.25
N THR A 211 10.89 -4.97 -5.19
CA THR A 211 10.46 -6.08 -6.05
C THR A 211 11.64 -6.75 -6.74
N LEU A 212 12.56 -5.96 -7.33
CA LEU A 212 13.76 -6.46 -7.97
C LEU A 212 14.65 -7.26 -6.99
N GLU A 213 14.97 -6.67 -5.84
CA GLU A 213 15.79 -7.35 -4.82
C GLU A 213 15.13 -8.63 -4.30
N MET A 214 13.81 -8.63 -4.12
CA MET A 214 13.05 -9.80 -3.69
C MET A 214 13.08 -10.91 -4.75
N ILE A 215 12.99 -10.57 -6.04
CA ILE A 215 13.12 -11.54 -7.15
C ILE A 215 14.54 -12.10 -7.20
N CYS A 216 15.57 -11.25 -7.11
CA CYS A 216 16.97 -11.67 -7.05
C CYS A 216 17.24 -12.62 -5.88
N ALA A 217 16.55 -12.42 -4.76
CA ALA A 217 16.56 -13.29 -3.59
C ALA A 217 15.76 -14.61 -3.75
N GLY A 218 15.11 -14.84 -4.89
CA GLY A 218 14.33 -16.04 -5.18
C GLY A 218 12.92 -16.04 -4.57
N PHE A 219 12.45 -14.91 -4.06
CA PHE A 219 11.06 -14.77 -3.60
C PHE A 219 10.11 -14.57 -4.78
N LYS A 220 8.88 -15.04 -4.62
CA LYS A 220 7.81 -14.87 -5.59
C LYS A 220 6.91 -13.75 -5.13
N GLY A 221 6.58 -12.81 -6.00
CA GLY A 221 5.73 -11.69 -5.63
C GLY A 221 5.50 -10.76 -6.79
N SER A 222 4.95 -9.58 -6.51
CA SER A 222 4.65 -8.60 -7.55
C SER A 222 4.69 -7.17 -7.03
N GLY A 223 5.10 -6.25 -7.91
CA GLY A 223 5.03 -4.81 -7.71
C GLY A 223 3.80 -4.23 -8.41
N TYR A 224 3.09 -3.33 -7.75
CA TYR A 224 1.90 -2.65 -8.23
C TYR A 224 2.13 -1.15 -8.26
N ASP A 225 2.05 -0.57 -9.44
CA ASP A 225 2.11 0.87 -9.65
C ASP A 225 1.42 1.24 -10.96
N ILE A 226 0.76 2.40 -10.98
CA ILE A 226 0.11 2.96 -12.17
C ILE A 226 1.10 3.21 -13.31
N VAL A 227 2.39 3.40 -12.99
CA VAL A 227 3.44 3.56 -14.01
C VAL A 227 3.76 2.25 -14.75
N PHE A 228 3.43 1.08 -14.17
CA PHE A 228 3.60 -0.21 -14.82
C PHE A 228 2.36 -0.58 -15.65
N ASP A 229 1.19 -0.40 -15.06
CA ASP A 229 -0.09 -0.68 -15.71
C ASP A 229 -1.19 0.23 -15.14
N ARG A 230 -2.04 0.78 -16.00
CA ARG A 230 -3.20 1.58 -15.57
C ARG A 230 -4.15 0.78 -14.69
N ALA A 231 -4.25 -0.53 -14.88
CA ALA A 231 -5.03 -1.43 -14.03
C ALA A 231 -4.53 -1.48 -12.58
N HIS A 232 -3.28 -1.06 -12.31
CA HIS A 232 -2.72 -0.96 -10.97
C HIS A 232 -3.07 0.38 -10.27
N ASN A 233 -3.90 1.23 -10.87
CA ASN A 233 -4.32 2.47 -10.24
C ASN A 233 -5.17 2.19 -8.98
N ALA A 234 -4.55 2.29 -7.80
CA ALA A 234 -5.22 2.05 -6.52
C ALA A 234 -6.34 3.06 -6.19
N LEU A 235 -6.42 4.20 -6.90
CA LEU A 235 -7.53 5.15 -6.76
C LEU A 235 -8.73 4.79 -7.64
N ALA A 236 -8.57 3.86 -8.59
CA ALA A 236 -9.67 3.32 -9.37
C ALA A 236 -10.23 2.07 -8.66
N SER A 237 -11.55 1.87 -8.74
CA SER A 237 -12.23 0.75 -8.08
C SER A 237 -11.69 -0.62 -8.51
N HIS A 238 -11.40 -0.80 -9.80
CA HIS A 238 -10.83 -2.03 -10.33
C HIS A 238 -9.40 -2.27 -9.83
N GLY A 239 -8.57 -1.23 -9.75
CA GLY A 239 -7.18 -1.36 -9.30
C GLY A 239 -7.08 -1.61 -7.80
N LEU A 240 -7.92 -0.94 -6.99
CA LEU A 240 -8.00 -1.25 -5.57
C LEU A 240 -8.51 -2.69 -5.33
N ARG A 241 -9.56 -3.12 -6.04
CA ARG A 241 -10.04 -4.50 -5.99
C ARG A 241 -8.93 -5.50 -6.34
N LEU A 242 -8.21 -5.25 -7.44
CA LEU A 242 -7.09 -6.10 -7.86
C LEU A 242 -6.06 -6.23 -6.73
N ILE A 243 -5.66 -5.12 -6.11
CA ILE A 243 -4.70 -5.11 -5.01
C ILE A 243 -5.23 -5.91 -3.82
N LEU A 244 -6.47 -5.64 -3.38
CA LEU A 244 -7.08 -6.32 -2.22
C LEU A 244 -7.25 -7.83 -2.45
N ASP A 245 -7.64 -8.25 -3.65
CA ASP A 245 -7.76 -9.68 -3.99
C ASP A 245 -6.37 -10.36 -3.97
N ASN A 246 -5.32 -9.68 -4.45
CA ASN A 246 -3.95 -10.19 -4.43
C ASN A 246 -3.34 -10.27 -3.01
N LEU A 247 -3.80 -9.47 -2.05
CA LEU A 247 -3.41 -9.66 -0.65
C LEU A 247 -3.79 -11.06 -0.15
N GLY A 248 -4.92 -11.61 -0.60
CA GLY A 248 -5.34 -12.98 -0.28
C GLY A 248 -4.46 -14.06 -0.90
N CYS A 249 -3.68 -13.73 -1.93
CA CYS A 249 -2.78 -14.66 -2.60
C CYS A 249 -1.38 -14.73 -1.95
N LEU A 250 -1.09 -13.83 -1.01
CA LEU A 250 0.14 -13.86 -0.21
C LEU A 250 0.08 -14.98 0.82
N LYS A 251 1.21 -15.67 1.01
CA LYS A 251 1.40 -16.60 2.12
C LYS A 251 1.17 -15.88 3.44
N ARG A 252 0.71 -16.61 4.46
CA ARG A 252 0.72 -16.08 5.84
C ARG A 252 2.14 -15.61 6.19
N LYS A 253 2.24 -14.46 6.84
CA LYS A 253 3.51 -13.78 7.10
C LYS A 253 4.25 -13.32 5.83
N GLY A 254 3.57 -13.23 4.69
CA GLY A 254 4.09 -12.59 3.49
C GLY A 254 4.24 -11.08 3.70
N LEU A 255 5.17 -10.47 2.97
CA LEU A 255 5.46 -9.05 3.07
C LEU A 255 4.46 -8.23 2.23
N CYS A 256 3.81 -7.24 2.83
CA CYS A 256 3.01 -6.25 2.11
C CYS A 256 3.65 -4.88 2.30
N TRP A 257 4.40 -4.42 1.31
CA TRP A 257 5.15 -3.16 1.38
C TRP A 257 4.43 -2.04 0.66
N LEU A 258 4.16 -0.94 1.35
CA LEU A 258 3.52 0.27 0.81
C LEU A 258 4.56 1.38 0.71
N ALA A 259 4.99 1.70 -0.52
CA ALA A 259 6.06 2.66 -0.79
C ALA A 259 5.56 3.93 -1.49
N SER A 260 4.83 4.81 -0.79
CA SER A 260 4.39 6.07 -1.41
C SER A 260 5.39 7.20 -1.19
N PHE A 261 6.09 7.63 -2.24
CA PHE A 261 7.03 8.75 -2.20
C PHE A 261 6.48 10.03 -2.83
N VAL A 262 5.29 10.47 -2.44
CA VAL A 262 4.88 11.84 -2.78
C VAL A 262 5.37 12.78 -1.69
N VAL A 263 6.56 13.35 -1.89
CA VAL A 263 7.06 14.43 -1.03
C VAL A 263 6.26 15.70 -1.35
N LEU A 264 5.10 15.83 -0.74
CA LEU A 264 4.35 17.09 -0.77
C LEU A 264 4.92 18.00 0.30
N CYS A 265 5.35 19.20 -0.09
CA CYS A 265 5.77 20.20 0.86
C CYS A 265 4.60 20.54 1.79
N ARG A 266 4.77 20.32 3.11
CA ARG A 266 3.74 20.59 4.12
C ARG A 266 3.18 22.01 4.03
N HIS A 267 4.04 22.97 3.66
CA HIS A 267 3.65 24.35 3.43
C HIS A 267 2.66 24.48 2.25
N GLN A 268 2.94 23.83 1.12
CA GLN A 268 2.05 23.84 -0.05
C GLN A 268 0.74 23.11 0.20
N SER A 269 0.77 22.00 0.96
CA SER A 269 -0.44 21.25 1.28
C SER A 269 -1.24 21.89 2.42
N ARG A 270 -0.66 22.83 3.18
CA ARG A 270 -1.24 23.45 4.39
C ARG A 270 -1.70 22.42 5.43
N ARG A 271 -0.99 21.29 5.55
CA ARG A 271 -1.35 20.22 6.50
C ARG A 271 -0.87 20.58 7.90
N GLN A 272 -1.77 20.58 8.87
CA GLN A 272 -1.47 20.96 10.26
C GLN A 272 -2.45 20.29 11.24
N ALA A 273 -2.08 20.24 12.52
CA ALA A 273 -2.90 19.60 13.54
C ALA A 273 -4.33 20.18 13.62
N SER A 274 -4.50 21.49 13.43
CA SER A 274 -5.81 22.14 13.49
C SER A 274 -6.77 21.77 12.35
N ASN A 275 -6.28 21.15 11.27
CA ASN A 275 -7.12 20.60 10.20
C ASN A 275 -7.05 19.07 10.10
N GLY A 276 -6.69 18.40 11.21
CA GLY A 276 -6.58 16.94 11.25
C GLY A 276 -5.54 16.40 10.27
N TRP A 277 -4.56 17.23 9.90
CA TRP A 277 -3.54 16.94 8.90
C TRP A 277 -4.06 16.70 7.49
N LEU A 278 -5.32 17.03 7.19
CA LEU A 278 -5.94 16.83 5.87
C LEU A 278 -5.49 17.88 4.83
N GLY A 279 -5.03 19.04 5.29
CA GLY A 279 -4.54 20.11 4.42
C GLY A 279 -5.64 20.94 3.77
N ASP A 280 -5.26 21.70 2.74
CA ASP A 280 -6.18 22.50 1.92
C ASP A 280 -6.84 21.64 0.83
N ILE A 281 -8.03 21.11 1.14
CA ILE A 281 -8.79 20.21 0.25
C ILE A 281 -9.30 20.89 -1.02
N ASN A 282 -9.17 22.20 -1.16
CA ASN A 282 -9.46 22.89 -2.42
C ASN A 282 -8.40 22.60 -3.49
N ARG A 283 -7.21 22.16 -3.08
CA ARG A 283 -6.11 21.81 -3.97
C ARG A 283 -6.21 20.35 -4.42
N MET A 284 -6.18 20.13 -5.74
CA MET A 284 -6.35 18.78 -6.32
C MET A 284 -5.37 17.75 -5.77
N PHE A 285 -4.07 18.08 -5.71
CA PHE A 285 -3.05 17.16 -5.22
C PHE A 285 -3.22 16.81 -3.73
N VAL A 286 -3.81 17.70 -2.93
CA VAL A 286 -4.12 17.43 -1.51
C VAL A 286 -5.26 16.41 -1.42
N ARG A 287 -6.31 16.56 -2.23
CA ARG A 287 -7.40 15.58 -2.33
C ARG A 287 -6.89 14.21 -2.77
N THR A 288 -6.08 14.17 -3.84
CA THR A 288 -5.46 12.93 -4.31
C THR A 288 -4.63 12.26 -3.22
N GLY A 289 -3.82 13.03 -2.49
CA GLY A 289 -3.04 12.53 -1.35
C GLY A 289 -3.92 12.00 -0.21
N ASN A 290 -5.05 12.65 0.08
CA ASN A 290 -6.03 12.15 1.07
C ASN A 290 -6.68 10.84 0.61
N HIS A 291 -7.06 10.73 -0.66
CA HIS A 291 -7.60 9.47 -1.20
C HIS A 291 -6.57 8.34 -1.14
N LEU A 292 -5.31 8.60 -1.48
CA LEU A 292 -4.23 7.61 -1.36
C LEU A 292 -4.01 7.19 0.10
N MET A 293 -4.15 8.12 1.06
CA MET A 293 -4.08 7.81 2.49
C MET A 293 -5.21 6.87 2.92
N GLU A 294 -6.44 7.12 2.47
CA GLU A 294 -7.59 6.25 2.76
C GLU A 294 -7.40 4.85 2.15
N VAL A 295 -7.03 4.78 0.88
CA VAL A 295 -6.76 3.51 0.18
C VAL A 295 -5.64 2.72 0.86
N SER A 296 -4.54 3.40 1.21
CA SER A 296 -3.42 2.75 1.91
C SER A 296 -3.83 2.26 3.30
N SER A 297 -4.71 2.98 4.00
CA SER A 297 -5.23 2.57 5.31
C SER A 297 -6.04 1.27 5.19
N ILE A 298 -6.89 1.16 4.17
CA ILE A 298 -7.66 -0.06 3.87
C ILE A 298 -6.70 -1.22 3.59
N ILE A 299 -5.74 -1.03 2.69
CA ILE A 299 -4.77 -2.07 2.30
C ILE A 299 -3.97 -2.54 3.52
N PHE A 300 -3.47 -1.62 4.33
CA PHE A 300 -2.68 -1.94 5.52
C PHE A 300 -3.51 -2.73 6.54
N LEU A 301 -4.76 -2.30 6.81
CA LEU A 301 -5.65 -3.01 7.73
C LEU A 301 -5.97 -4.42 7.23
N VAL A 302 -6.36 -4.57 5.95
CA VAL A 302 -6.68 -5.88 5.36
C VAL A 302 -5.45 -6.79 5.39
N ALA A 303 -4.27 -6.29 5.04
CA ALA A 303 -3.03 -7.06 5.11
C ALA A 303 -2.75 -7.54 6.55
N TYR A 304 -2.93 -6.69 7.56
CA TYR A 304 -2.81 -7.07 8.96
C TYR A 304 -3.79 -8.17 9.35
N LEU A 305 -5.08 -8.03 9.01
CA LEU A 305 -6.11 -9.01 9.31
C LEU A 305 -5.82 -10.36 8.63
N LEU A 306 -5.24 -10.35 7.43
CA LEU A 306 -4.80 -11.56 6.73
C LEU A 306 -3.51 -12.19 7.32
N GLY A 307 -2.99 -11.69 8.45
CA GLY A 307 -1.80 -12.20 9.08
C GLY A 307 -0.53 -12.00 8.26
N LEU A 308 -0.50 -10.96 7.42
CA LEU A 308 0.66 -10.53 6.65
C LEU A 308 1.57 -9.62 7.49
N TRP A 309 2.71 -9.23 6.93
CA TRP A 309 3.60 -8.22 7.49
C TRP A 309 3.48 -6.92 6.70
N PRO A 310 2.47 -6.07 7.02
CA PRO A 310 2.34 -4.78 6.37
C PRO A 310 3.47 -3.85 6.83
N VAL A 311 4.06 -3.12 5.89
CA VAL A 311 5.06 -2.08 6.13
C VAL A 311 4.66 -0.86 5.35
N LEU A 312 4.51 0.27 6.03
CA LEU A 312 4.38 1.58 5.40
C LEU A 312 5.75 2.24 5.40
N GLU A 313 6.31 2.49 4.22
CA GLU A 313 7.49 3.31 4.03
C GLU A 313 7.07 4.74 3.67
N GLN A 314 7.59 5.72 4.41
CA GLN A 314 7.32 7.14 4.20
C GLN A 314 8.58 7.98 4.47
N PRO A 315 8.70 9.19 3.88
CA PRO A 315 9.62 10.20 4.39
C PRO A 315 9.32 10.52 5.86
N THR A 316 10.33 10.85 6.69
CA THR A 316 10.10 11.22 8.11
C THR A 316 9.29 12.51 8.27
N SER A 317 9.21 13.34 7.24
CA SER A 317 8.39 14.56 7.17
C SER A 317 6.94 14.30 6.75
N SER A 318 6.60 13.07 6.35
CA SER A 318 5.22 12.71 5.99
C SER A 318 4.31 12.78 7.21
N VAL A 319 3.14 13.38 7.02
CA VAL A 319 2.06 13.49 8.01
C VAL A 319 0.95 12.47 7.79
N MET A 320 1.13 11.55 6.83
CA MET A 320 0.19 10.45 6.59
C MET A 320 -0.06 9.60 7.85
N PRO A 321 0.95 9.26 8.68
CA PRO A 321 0.71 8.54 9.94
C PRO A 321 -0.14 9.31 10.97
N ASP A 322 -0.20 10.64 10.83
CA ASP A 322 -0.97 11.52 11.71
C ASP A 322 -2.39 11.78 11.18
N CYS A 323 -2.69 11.38 9.94
CA CYS A 323 -4.03 11.47 9.38
C CYS A 323 -4.97 10.49 10.11
N TRP A 324 -6.20 10.94 10.35
CA TRP A 324 -7.18 10.28 11.21
C TRP A 324 -7.33 8.78 10.99
N THR A 325 -7.54 8.35 9.74
CA THR A 325 -7.84 6.96 9.45
C THR A 325 -6.60 6.08 9.60
N PHE A 326 -5.47 6.52 9.05
CA PHE A 326 -4.22 5.79 9.11
C PHE A 326 -3.72 5.68 10.57
N GLN A 327 -3.87 6.74 11.37
CA GLN A 327 -3.54 6.71 12.79
C GLN A 327 -4.32 5.63 13.55
N THR A 328 -5.62 5.48 13.28
CA THR A 328 -6.44 4.42 13.89
C THR A 328 -5.93 3.03 13.50
N VAL A 329 -5.58 2.82 12.23
CA VAL A 329 -4.98 1.55 11.76
C VAL A 329 -3.66 1.27 12.46
N LEU A 330 -2.77 2.26 12.56
CA LEU A 330 -1.48 2.11 13.24
C LEU A 330 -1.63 1.79 14.73
N ARG A 331 -2.62 2.40 15.41
CA ARG A 331 -2.90 2.11 16.83
C ARG A 331 -3.48 0.73 17.04
N LEU A 332 -4.46 0.32 16.25
CA LEU A 332 -5.04 -1.03 16.31
C LEU A 332 -3.96 -2.10 16.13
N THR A 333 -3.12 -1.90 15.11
CA THR A 333 -2.07 -2.86 14.77
C THR A 333 -0.87 -2.82 15.73
N ALA A 334 -0.85 -1.88 16.69
CA ALA A 334 0.31 -1.59 17.53
C ALA A 334 1.59 -1.37 16.70
N SER A 335 1.45 -0.71 15.55
CA SER A 335 2.57 -0.44 14.66
C SER A 335 3.61 0.47 15.32
N LYS A 336 4.88 0.11 15.15
CA LYS A 336 6.03 0.88 15.64
C LYS A 336 6.70 1.61 14.49
N LYS A 337 7.36 2.72 14.81
CA LYS A 337 8.13 3.53 13.86
C LYS A 337 9.61 3.16 13.95
N PHE A 338 10.21 2.91 12.80
CA PHE A 338 11.62 2.60 12.65
C PHE A 338 12.23 3.54 11.63
N VAL A 339 13.28 4.29 12.01
CA VAL A 339 13.94 5.23 11.11
C VAL A 339 15.09 4.53 10.37
N THR A 340 15.18 4.78 9.07
CA THR A 340 16.30 4.35 8.23
C THR A 340 16.66 5.47 7.25
N TYR A 341 17.67 5.24 6.42
CA TYR A 341 18.15 6.23 5.45
C TYR A 341 18.29 5.59 4.09
N MET A 342 17.76 6.26 3.08
CA MET A 342 17.76 5.77 1.70
C MET A 342 19.18 5.47 1.20
N GLY A 343 20.16 6.32 1.55
CA GLY A 343 21.57 6.14 1.19
C GLY A 343 22.26 4.95 1.86
N SER A 344 21.74 4.47 3.00
CA SER A 344 22.24 3.25 3.64
C SER A 344 21.80 1.98 2.91
N LEU A 345 20.91 2.11 1.92
CA LEU A 345 20.39 1.06 1.05
C LEU A 345 20.77 1.32 -0.42
N GLY A 346 21.84 2.09 -0.67
CA GLY A 346 22.32 2.39 -2.01
C GLY A 346 21.52 3.47 -2.76
N GLY A 347 20.57 4.14 -2.11
CA GLY A 347 19.82 5.22 -2.74
C GLY A 347 20.67 6.48 -2.99
N PRO A 348 20.34 7.30 -4.01
CA PRO A 348 21.09 8.50 -4.40
C PRO A 348 21.06 9.66 -3.38
N SER A 349 20.35 9.52 -2.25
CA SER A 349 20.24 10.56 -1.24
C SER A 349 20.26 10.00 0.16
N GLN A 350 20.73 10.78 1.13
CA GLN A 350 20.63 10.44 2.55
C GLN A 350 19.28 10.84 3.17
N LYS A 351 18.20 10.83 2.39
CA LYS A 351 16.89 11.23 2.90
C LYS A 351 16.45 10.25 4.01
N PRO A 352 16.04 10.77 5.18
CA PRO A 352 15.53 9.95 6.25
C PRO A 352 14.16 9.40 5.89
N LEU A 353 13.98 8.11 6.15
CA LEU A 353 12.76 7.35 5.94
C LEU A 353 12.25 6.83 7.28
N GLN A 354 10.94 6.68 7.39
CA GLN A 354 10.28 5.98 8.47
C GLN A 354 9.55 4.77 7.91
N LEU A 355 9.77 3.63 8.55
CA LEU A 355 9.04 2.39 8.33
C LEU A 355 8.07 2.24 9.50
N LEU A 356 6.78 2.12 9.20
CA LEU A 356 5.75 1.83 10.20
C LEU A 356 5.20 0.42 9.98
N SER A 357 5.29 -0.42 11.00
CA SER A 357 4.87 -1.81 10.91
C SER A 357 4.57 -2.42 12.29
N PRO A 358 3.63 -3.37 12.39
CA PRO A 358 3.47 -4.20 13.57
C PRO A 358 4.53 -5.32 13.67
N TRP A 359 5.33 -5.53 12.61
CA TRP A 359 6.33 -6.58 12.54
C TRP A 359 7.67 -6.12 13.11
N ASP A 360 7.98 -6.50 14.35
CA ASP A 360 9.16 -6.05 15.08
C ASP A 360 10.51 -6.31 14.37
N ARG A 361 10.60 -7.32 13.51
CA ARG A 361 11.85 -7.61 12.78
C ARG A 361 12.19 -6.55 11.73
N ILE A 362 11.25 -5.67 11.36
CA ILE A 362 11.56 -4.52 10.50
C ILE A 362 12.62 -3.60 11.14
N ALA A 363 12.80 -3.66 12.47
CA ALA A 363 13.87 -2.98 13.19
C ALA A 363 15.26 -3.32 12.65
N LEU A 364 15.43 -4.50 12.05
CA LEU A 364 16.70 -4.90 11.42
C LEU A 364 17.09 -4.05 10.21
N LEU A 365 16.15 -3.27 9.65
CA LEU A 365 16.40 -2.29 8.59
C LEU A 365 16.73 -0.89 9.12
N GLN A 366 16.70 -0.68 10.45
CA GLN A 366 17.17 0.57 11.03
C GLN A 366 18.65 0.75 10.72
N ARG A 367 18.99 1.93 10.23
CA ARG A 367 20.36 2.32 9.91
C ARG A 367 20.59 3.69 10.48
N GLU A 368 21.81 3.94 10.94
CA GLU A 368 22.24 5.30 11.22
C GLU A 368 22.39 6.08 9.91
N LYS A 369 22.39 7.41 10.02
CA LYS A 369 22.70 8.27 8.88
C LYS A 369 24.12 7.96 8.43
N ALA A 370 24.28 7.47 7.21
CA ALA A 370 25.60 7.20 6.65
C ALA A 370 26.46 8.48 6.75
N ARG A 371 27.72 8.35 7.15
CA ARG A 371 28.69 9.44 7.02
C ARG A 371 29.20 9.36 5.59
N TRP A 372 28.58 10.07 4.65
CA TRP A 372 29.20 10.20 3.34
C TRP A 372 30.52 10.93 3.53
N PRO A 373 31.63 10.46 2.94
CA PRO A 373 32.83 11.27 2.90
C PRO A 373 32.41 12.59 2.26
N VAL A 374 32.54 13.68 3.02
CA VAL A 374 32.45 15.02 2.46
C VAL A 374 33.60 15.07 1.47
N HIS A 375 33.32 14.85 0.19
CA HIS A 375 34.26 15.22 -0.85
C HIS A 375 34.43 16.73 -0.66
N ARG A 376 35.53 17.11 0.00
CA ARG A 376 35.99 18.50 0.03
C ARG A 376 36.38 18.79 -1.41
N SER A 377 35.45 19.37 -2.15
CA SER A 377 35.67 19.99 -3.45
C SER A 377 36.65 21.15 -3.30
#